data_AF-A0A0Q6RDY7-F1
#
_entry.id   AF-A0A0Q6RDY7-F1
#
_cell.length_a   1.000
_cell.length_b   1.000
_cell.length_c   1.000
_cell.angle_alpha   90.00
_cell.angle_beta   90.00
_cell.angle_gamma   90.00
#
_symmetry.space_group_name_H-M   'P 1'
#
loop_
_entity.id
_entity.type
_entity.pdbx_description
1 polymer ?
#
loop_
_entity_poly.entity_id
_entity_poly.type
_entity_poly.pdbx_seq_one_letter_code
_entity_poly.pdbx_strand_id
1 'polypeptide(L)' 'MKPRKRKAKLLLVAEHHAEALRLAGNVSANQRRFFDVAAAHGKELEPSGWLAGTSLTKLPKETV' A
#
# COMPACT_ATOMS: atom_id res chain seq x y z
N MET A 1 -9.58 -35.50 4.64
CA MET A 1 -10.92 -34.85 4.74
C MET A 1 -11.86 -35.41 3.67
N LYS A 2 -13.15 -35.61 3.98
CA LYS A 2 -14.13 -36.11 2.99
C LYS A 2 -14.32 -35.10 1.84
N PRO A 3 -14.46 -35.52 0.57
CA PRO A 3 -14.54 -34.62 -0.59
C PRO A 3 -15.63 -33.54 -0.50
N ARG A 4 -16.80 -33.87 0.06
CA ARG A 4 -17.89 -32.90 0.30
C ARG A 4 -17.49 -31.76 1.23
N LYS A 5 -16.70 -32.04 2.28
CA LYS A 5 -16.21 -31.01 3.21
C LYS A 5 -15.19 -30.08 2.53
N ARG A 6 -14.37 -30.60 1.61
CA ARG A 6 -13.44 -29.79 0.82
C ARG A 6 -14.20 -28.83 -0.12
N LYS A 7 -15.25 -29.31 -0.80
CA LYS A 7 -16.08 -28.48 -1.69
C LYS A 7 -16.79 -27.34 -0.93
N ALA A 8 -17.38 -27.64 0.23
CA ALA A 8 -18.01 -26.62 1.08
C ALA A 8 -17.01 -25.56 1.55
N LYS A 9 -15.79 -25.97 1.94
CA LYS A 9 -14.74 -25.04 2.35
C LYS A 9 -14.29 -24.12 1.20
N LEU A 10 -14.18 -24.64 -0.03
CA LEU A 10 -13.81 -23.84 -1.19
C LEU A 10 -14.87 -22.79 -1.55
N LEU A 11 -16.15 -23.15 -1.42
CA LEU A 11 -17.26 -22.19 -1.60
C LEU A 11 -17.20 -21.06 -0.58
N LEU A 12 -16.98 -21.39 0.69
CA LEU A 12 -16.86 -20.40 1.76
C LEU A 12 -15.67 -19.44 1.53
N VAL A 13 -14.53 -19.96 1.04
CA VAL A 13 -13.38 -19.12 0.67
C VAL A 13 -13.72 -18.17 -0.47
N ALA A 14 -14.45 -18.65 -1.49
CA ALA A 14 -14.86 -17.81 -2.61
C ALA A 14 -15.83 -16.69 -2.18
N GLU A 15 -16.78 -17.01 -1.28
CA GLU A 15 -17.71 -16.03 -0.69
C GLU A 15 -16.96 -14.95 0.09
N HIS A 16 -16.06 -15.35 1.00
CA HIS A 16 -15.27 -14.39 1.77
C HIS A 16 -14.36 -13.53 0.89
N HIS A 17 -13.80 -14.09 -0.19
CA HIS A 17 -12.97 -13.32 -1.12
C HIS A 17 -13.81 -12.29 -1.89
N ALA A 18 -14.99 -12.67 -2.38
CA ALA A 18 -15.91 -11.75 -3.05
C ALA A 18 -16.37 -10.63 -2.10
N GLU A 19 -16.66 -10.95 -0.84
CA GLU A 19 -17.01 -9.96 0.18
C GLU A 19 -15.85 -9.02 0.52
N ALA A 20 -14.64 -9.56 0.68
CA ALA A 20 -13.44 -8.77 0.90
C ALA A 20 -13.17 -7.82 -0.26
N LEU A 21 -13.34 -8.26 -1.51
CA LEU A 21 -13.24 -7.40 -2.69
C LEU A 21 -14.32 -6.33 -2.73
N ARG A 22 -15.56 -6.66 -2.36
CA ARG A 22 -16.66 -5.68 -2.26
C ARG A 22 -16.36 -4.61 -1.19
N LEU A 23 -15.80 -5.02 -0.05
CA LEU A 23 -15.46 -4.12 1.05
C LEU A 23 -14.19 -3.30 0.77
N ALA A 24 -13.17 -3.93 0.18
CA ALA A 24 -11.89 -3.29 -0.14
C ALA A 24 -11.91 -2.51 -1.47
N GLY A 25 -12.89 -2.76 -2.34
CA GLY A 25 -12.99 -2.13 -3.66
C GLY A 25 -13.36 -0.65 -3.62
N ASN A 26 -13.87 -0.16 -2.48
CA ASN A 26 -14.16 1.25 -2.30
C ASN A 26 -13.05 1.91 -1.47
N VAL A 27 -12.24 2.73 -2.15
CA VAL A 27 -11.32 3.66 -1.50
C VAL A 27 -12.15 4.57 -0.59
N SER A 28 -11.90 4.50 0.71
CA SER A 28 -12.56 5.39 1.68
C SER A 28 -12.28 6.85 1.34
N ALA A 29 -13.17 7.75 1.75
CA ALA A 29 -12.95 9.19 1.57
C ALA A 29 -11.60 9.66 2.15
N ASN A 30 -11.13 9.02 3.23
CA ASN A 30 -9.85 9.32 3.83
C ASN A 30 -8.68 8.85 2.94
N GLN A 31 -8.71 7.60 2.46
CA GLN A 31 -7.69 7.09 1.54
C GLN A 31 -7.62 7.91 0.25
N ARG A 32 -8.78 8.35 -0.28
CA ARG A 32 -8.86 9.22 -1.46
C ARG A 32 -8.15 10.54 -1.21
N ARG A 33 -8.43 11.20 -0.07
CA ARG A 33 -7.73 12.42 0.35
C ARG A 33 -6.22 12.24 0.47
N PHE A 34 -5.77 11.11 1.03
CA PHE A 34 -4.34 10.80 1.09
C PHE A 34 -3.72 10.70 -0.30
N PHE A 35 -4.40 10.03 -1.25
CA PHE A 35 -3.93 9.97 -2.64
C PHE A 35 -3.92 11.34 -3.32
N ASP A 36 -4.96 12.15 -3.11
CA ASP A 36 -5.04 13.49 -3.67
C ASP A 36 -3.90 14.39 -3.14
N VAL A 37 -3.63 14.34 -1.84
CA VAL A 37 -2.51 15.08 -1.22
C VAL A 37 -1.17 14.56 -1.70
N ALA A 38 -0.99 13.24 -1.81
CA ALA A 38 0.25 12.65 -2.34
C ALA A 38 0.48 13.01 -3.81
N ALA A 39 -0.57 13.08 -4.63
CA ALA A 39 -0.46 13.49 -6.03
C ALA A 39 -0.13 14.98 -6.18
N ALA A 40 -0.72 15.84 -5.35
CA ALA A 40 -0.51 17.28 -5.39
C ALA A 40 0.84 17.71 -4.80
N HIS A 41 1.20 17.14 -3.64
CA HIS A 41 2.31 17.62 -2.81
C HIS A 41 3.40 16.57 -2.58
N GLY A 42 3.27 15.37 -3.15
CA GLY A 42 4.18 14.25 -2.85
C GLY A 42 5.66 14.61 -3.02
N LYS A 43 5.99 15.37 -4.08
CA LYS A 43 7.35 15.83 -4.35
C LYS A 43 7.90 16.81 -3.29
N GLU A 44 7.03 17.66 -2.74
CA GLU A 44 7.39 18.63 -1.69
C GLU A 44 7.48 17.95 -0.32
N LEU A 45 6.70 16.89 -0.13
CA LEU A 45 6.68 16.07 1.08
C LEU A 45 7.71 14.93 1.06
N GLU A 46 8.49 14.79 -0.01
CA GLU A 46 9.58 13.82 -0.03
C GLU A 46 10.59 14.17 1.07
N PRO A 47 10.94 13.21 1.94
CA PRO A 47 11.91 13.48 2.98
C PRO A 47 13.28 13.75 2.34
N SER A 48 13.91 14.87 2.69
CA SER A 48 15.25 15.23 2.24
C SER A 48 16.34 14.81 3.23
N GLY A 49 17.59 14.73 2.77
CA GLY A 49 18.75 14.49 3.63
C GLY A 49 18.76 13.09 4.24
N TRP A 50 19.03 13.00 5.54
CA TRP A 50 19.17 11.72 6.26
C TRP A 50 17.89 10.86 6.24
N LEU A 51 16.73 11.49 6.08
CA LEU A 51 15.42 10.82 6.02
C LEU A 51 15.06 10.35 4.60
N ALA A 52 15.82 10.77 3.58
CA ALA A 52 15.56 10.44 2.18
C ALA A 52 15.84 8.97 1.81
N GLY A 53 16.37 8.17 2.74
CA GLY A 53 16.76 6.77 2.50
C GLY A 53 17.88 6.59 1.46
N THR A 54 18.28 7.65 0.75
CA THR A 54 19.45 7.65 -0.11
C THR A 54 20.68 7.63 0.78
N SER A 55 21.35 6.47 0.81
CA SER A 55 22.58 6.28 1.58
C SER A 55 23.56 7.41 1.28
N LEU A 56 24.24 7.88 2.33
CA LEU A 56 25.27 8.94 2.40
C LEU A 56 26.49 8.76 1.45
N THR A 57 26.36 8.00 0.37
CA THR A 57 27.43 7.66 -0.58
C THR A 57 27.73 8.77 -1.59
N LYS A 58 27.01 9.89 -1.56
CA LYS A 58 27.27 11.05 -2.44
C LYS A 58 27.14 12.39 -1.71
N LEU A 59 27.80 12.55 -0.56
CA LEU A 59 28.22 13.89 -0.17
C LEU A 59 29.44 14.24 -1.04
N PRO A 60 29.48 15.38 -1.75
CA PRO A 60 30.73 15.88 -2.28
C PRO A 60 31.66 16.13 -1.09
N LYS A 61 32.89 15.63 -1.19
CA LYS A 61 33.93 15.95 -0.21
C LYS A 61 34.06 17.46 -0.18
N GLU A 62 33.86 18.07 0.98
CA GLU A 62 34.25 19.46 1.19
C GLU A 62 35.72 19.58 0.82
N THR A 63 35.99 20.39 -0.20
CA THR A 63 37.35 20.79 -0.56
C THR A 63 37.69 21.95 0.36
N VAL A 64 38.70 21.71 1.20
CA VAL A 64 39.54 22.62 2.03
C VAL A 64 39.18 24.09 1.99
#